data_AF-A0A0S7YNL3-F1
#
_entry.id   AF-A0A0S7YNL3-F1
#
_cell.length_a   1.000
_cell.length_b   1.000
_cell.length_c   1.000
_cell.angle_alpha   90.00
_cell.angle_beta   90.00
_cell.angle_gamma   90.00
#
_symmetry.space_group_name_H-M   'P 1'
#
loop_
_entity.id
_entity.type
_entity.pdbx_description
1 polymer ?
#
loop_
_entity_poly.entity_id
_entity_poly.type
_entity_poly.pdbx_seq_one_letter_code
_entity_poly.pdbx_strand_id
1 'polypeptide(L)' 'MHAVLSGPDMKIFGGHLVDNANLLPATAEISIQGILGVKRKPLCDEETGFVLFQFEAGGFESSR' A
#
# COMPACT_ATOMS: atom_id res chain seq x y z
N MET A 1 -2.43 0.14 -3.63
CA MET A 1 -1.96 1.47 -3.18
C MET A 1 -2.75 2.53 -3.91
N HIS A 2 -3.03 3.70 -3.32
CA HIS A 2 -3.68 4.80 -4.04
C HIS A 2 -2.66 5.91 -4.33
N ALA A 3 -2.84 6.59 -5.46
CA ALA A 3 -1.99 7.71 -5.86
C ALA A 3 -2.82 8.84 -6.44
N VAL A 4 -2.21 10.03 -6.44
CA VAL A 4 -2.69 11.23 -7.10
C VAL A 4 -1.58 11.72 -8.03
N LEU A 5 -1.91 11.94 -9.29
CA LEU A 5 -0.97 12.31 -10.35
C LEU A 5 -1.48 13.54 -11.09
N SER A 6 -0.57 14.29 -11.70
CA SER A 6 -0.90 15.41 -12.58
C SER A 6 -0.45 15.14 -14.01
N GLY A 7 -1.31 15.51 -14.97
CA GLY A 7 -0.96 15.51 -16.39
C GLY A 7 -0.16 16.76 -16.80
N PRO A 8 0.36 16.81 -18.04
CA PRO A 8 1.05 18.00 -18.56
C PRO A 8 0.18 19.27 -18.59
N ASP A 9 -1.15 19.11 -18.55
CA ASP A 9 -2.16 20.17 -18.48
C ASP A 9 -2.50 20.58 -17.02
N MET A 10 -1.74 20.08 -16.04
CA MET A 10 -1.97 20.25 -14.61
C MET A 10 -3.29 19.64 -14.10
N LYS A 11 -4.00 18.85 -14.92
CA LYS A 11 -5.20 18.15 -14.46
C LYS A 11 -4.81 17.02 -13.51
N ILE A 12 -5.57 16.89 -12.44
CA ILE A 12 -5.36 15.88 -11.40
C ILE A 12 -6.16 14.62 -11.70
N PHE A 13 -5.51 13.47 -11.54
CA PHE A 13 -6.10 12.14 -11.63
C PHE A 13 -5.79 11.38 -10.32
N GLY A 14 -6.76 10.61 -9.83
CA GLY A 14 -6.59 9.81 -8.61
C GLY A 14 -7.23 8.43 -8.76
N GLY A 15 -6.67 7.43 -8.08
CA GLY A 15 -7.20 6.08 -8.13
C GLY A 15 -6.29 5.02 -7.52
N HIS A 16 -6.62 3.77 -7.82
CA HIS A 16 -5.86 2.60 -7.41
C HIS A 16 -4.72 2.30 -8.38
N LEU A 17 -3.52 2.12 -7.85
CA LEU A 17 -2.36 1.67 -8.63
C LEU A 17 -2.52 0.19 -8.97
N VAL A 18 -2.47 -0.14 -10.26
CA VAL A 18 -2.52 -1.53 -10.75
C VAL A 18 -1.12 -2.03 -11.12
N ASP A 19 -0.91 -3.34 -11.04
CA ASP A 19 0.39 -3.94 -11.32
C ASP A 19 0.83 -3.69 -12.78
N ASN A 20 2.14 -3.48 -12.96
CA ASN A 20 2.79 -3.29 -14.26
C ASN A 20 2.30 -2.11 -15.14
N ALA A 21 1.51 -1.17 -14.60
CA ALA A 21 1.03 0.00 -15.35
C ALA A 21 1.64 1.35 -14.92
N ASN A 22 2.38 1.37 -13.80
CA ASN A 22 2.90 2.61 -13.21
C ASN A 22 4.41 2.72 -13.44
N LEU A 23 4.81 3.24 -14.60
CA LEU A 23 6.22 3.47 -14.92
C LEU A 23 6.73 4.74 -14.24
N LEU A 24 7.94 4.68 -13.69
CA LEU A 24 8.62 5.85 -13.13
C LEU A 24 9.46 6.52 -14.24
N PRO A 25 9.05 7.69 -14.75
CA PRO A 25 9.74 8.32 -15.88
C PRO A 25 11.09 8.94 -15.49
N ALA A 26 11.30 9.25 -14.21
CA ALA A 26 12.53 9.87 -13.72
C ALA A 26 12.95 9.33 -12.34
N THR A 27 12.18 9.61 -11.29
CA THR A 27 12.49 9.19 -9.92
C THR A 27 11.20 9.04 -9.11
N ALA A 28 11.28 8.26 -8.02
CA ALA A 28 10.31 8.25 -6.95
C ALA A 28 11.05 8.30 -5.62
N GLU A 29 10.76 9.31 -4.82
CA GLU A 29 11.26 9.43 -3.45
C GLU A 29 10.23 8.81 -2.51
N ILE A 30 10.56 7.66 -1.94
CA ILE A 30 9.63 6.84 -1.16
C ILE A 30 10.20 6.65 0.25
N SER A 31 9.40 7.00 1.26
CA SER A 31 9.65 6.64 2.65
C SER A 31 8.66 5.57 3.09
N ILE A 32 9.16 4.47 3.64
CA ILE A 32 8.36 3.34 4.10
C ILE A 32 8.54 3.20 5.60
N GLN A 33 7.44 3.29 6.36
CA GLN A 33 7.45 3.07 7.80
C GLN A 33 7.03 1.65 8.14
N GLY A 34 7.91 0.92 8.83
CA GLY A 34 7.59 -0.38 9.41
C GLY A 34 6.94 -0.23 10.80
N ILE A 35 5.96 -1.09 11.11
CA ILE A 35 5.38 -1.22 12.44
C ILE A 35 5.84 -2.55 13.03
N LEU A 36 6.53 -2.50 14.17
CA LEU A 36 7.03 -3.69 14.87
C LEU A 36 5.93 -4.32 15.74
N GLY A 37 6.03 -5.63 15.97
CA GLY A 37 5.08 -6.35 16.83
C GLY A 37 3.66 -6.44 16.23
N VAL A 38 3.51 -6.22 14.93
CA VAL A 38 2.24 -6.36 14.21
C VAL A 38 2.45 -7.24 12.98
N LYS A 39 1.58 -8.22 12.79
CA LYS A 39 1.53 -9.04 11.57
C LYS A 39 0.26 -8.71 10.80
N ARG A 40 0.41 -8.47 9.50
CA ARG A 40 -0.72 -8.29 8.57
C ARG A 40 -1.18 -9.66 8.09
N LYS A 41 -2.47 -9.94 8.23
CA LYS A 41 -3.12 -11.14 7.73
C LYS A 41 -4.21 -10.76 6.71
N PRO A 42 -4.21 -11.36 5.52
CA PRO A 42 -5.31 -11.17 4.57
C PRO A 42 -6.56 -11.87 5.09
N LEU A 43 -7.69 -11.17 5.10
CA LEU A 43 -9.01 -11.74 5.37
C LEU A 43 -9.84 -11.65 4.08
N CYS A 44 -10.29 -12.80 3.56
CA CYS A 44 -11.20 -12.82 2.42
C CYS A 44 -12.60 -12.46 2.91
N ASP A 45 -13.15 -11.37 2.39
CA ASP A 45 -14.51 -10.95 2.71
C ASP A 45 -15.48 -11.39 1.60
N GLU A 46 -16.41 -12.28 1.94
CA GLU A 46 -17.33 -12.89 0.96
C GLU A 46 -18.42 -11.91 0.49
N GLU A 47 -18.76 -10.89 1.27
CA GLU A 47 -19.77 -9.90 0.91
C GLU A 47 -19.27 -8.98 -0.20
N THR A 48 -18.04 -8.47 -0.06
CA THR A 48 -17.47 -7.52 -1.04
C THR A 48 -16.57 -8.20 -2.08
N GLY A 49 -16.12 -9.43 -1.84
CA GLY A 49 -15.17 -10.15 -2.68
C GLY A 49 -13.73 -9.65 -2.60
N PHE A 50 -13.43 -8.72 -1.69
CA PHE A 50 -12.09 -8.16 -1.50
C PHE A 50 -11.32 -8.84 -0.38
N VAL A 51 -9.99 -8.75 -0.47
CA VAL A 51 -9.09 -9.10 0.63
C VAL A 51 -8.91 -7.88 1.53
N LEU A 52 -9.44 -7.97 2.75
CA LEU A 52 -9.33 -6.93 3.77
C LEU A 52 -8.04 -7.07 4.59
N PHE A 53 -7.63 -5.97 5.21
CA PHE A 53 -6.47 -5.92 6.10
C PHE A 53 -6.90 -6.27 7.54
N GLN A 54 -6.43 -7.40 8.04
CA GLN A 54 -6.49 -7.73 9.47
C GLN A 54 -5.08 -7.63 10.08
N PHE A 55 -5.01 -7.16 11.31
CA PHE A 55 -3.76 -7.03 12.05
C PHE A 55 -3.82 -7.87 13.31
N GLU A 56 -2.77 -8.64 13.57
CA GLU A 56 -2.61 -9.44 14.77
C GLU A 56 -1.32 -9.01 15.49
N ALA A 57 -1.29 -9.14 16.82
CA ALA A 57 -0.06 -8.91 17.58
C ALA A 57 1.01 -9.92 17.13
N GLY A 58 2.14 -9.42 16.65
CA GLY A 58 3.34 -10.20 16.41
C GLY A 58 4.13 -10.35 17.71
N GLY A 59 4.75 -11.52 17.92
CA GLY A 59 5.70 -11.70 19.02
C GLY A 59 6.79 -10.63 18.97
N PHE A 60 7.00 -9.96 20.10
CA PHE A 60 8.05 -8.94 20.24
C PHE A 60 9.36 -9.65 20.58
N GLU A 61 10.15 -10.02 19.59
CA GLU A 61 11.52 -10.46 19.84
C GLU A 61 12.41 -9.22 19.96
N SER A 62 12.68 -8.81 21.19
CA SER A 62 13.71 -7.82 21.52
C SER A 62 15.07 -8.41 21.15
N SER A 63 15.59 -8.09 19.97
CA SER A 63 17.02 -8.26 19.68
C SER A 63 17.80 -7.27 20.57
N ARG A 64 18.29 -7.76 21.72
CA ARG A 64 19.37 -7.11 22.47
C ARG A 64 20.70 -7.38 21.78
#